data_AF-A0A9P7D9H6-F1
#
_entry.id   AF-A0A9P7D9H6-F1
#
_cell.length_a   1.000
_cell.length_b   1.000
_cell.length_c   1.000
_cell.angle_alpha   90.00
_cell.angle_beta   90.00
_cell.angle_gamma   90.00
#
_symmetry.space_group_name_H-M   'P 1'
#
loop_
_entity.id
_entity.type
_entity.pdbx_description
1 polymer ?
#
loop_
_entity_poly.entity_id
_entity_poly.type
_entity_poly.pdbx_seq_one_letter_code
_entity_poly.pdbx_strand_id
1 'polypeptide(L)'
;HFGRTVFALCNYPALLTAGILQLEELQDSPLEDFPADVQREHRVFIELLDSYPGLMDHLTNGEEEDIIYVGEMLGKGASGARGDDTKTLKAAVLEWLVPRGQAVIPPLSQNIKSDQGFNHEVTGALLCPAGLDWLNAETKQSLKSGETAVRGDQWPIFLYSGYVYDSEDPWKGLLRSEILVFGFKHVFTSPSSVDKEPKATRSGNAYLHGMKSVTKGSLAYIATQAHSVSLSSSSVFSRTDTVTDSENFYHSILDLLEDPDESEEVCDLMMWWTRRVFPNSSSSQRSVSKNSALSKIRERRAALREWTIADVH
;
A
#
# COMPACT_ATOMS: atom_id res chain seq x y z
N HIS A 1 -0.33 8.07 8.22
CA HIS A 1 -1.42 7.26 7.62
C HIS A 1 -1.58 7.61 6.16
N PHE A 2 -1.83 8.88 5.83
CA PHE A 2 -1.85 9.42 4.47
C PHE A 2 -0.75 8.84 3.57
N GLY A 3 0.53 8.99 3.94
CA GLY A 3 1.64 8.45 3.15
C GLY A 3 1.68 6.92 3.01
N ARG A 4 0.92 6.16 3.80
CA ARG A 4 0.80 4.71 3.67
C ARG A 4 -0.36 4.30 2.77
N THR A 5 -1.40 5.11 2.65
CA THR A 5 -2.66 4.72 2.00
C THR A 5 -2.98 5.49 0.75
N VAL A 6 -2.53 6.74 0.66
CA VAL A 6 -2.80 7.64 -0.47
C VAL A 6 -1.56 7.71 -1.35
N PHE A 7 -0.53 8.41 -0.89
CA PHE A 7 0.65 8.66 -1.71
C PHE A 7 1.95 8.66 -0.88
N ALA A 8 2.82 7.69 -1.12
CA ALA A 8 3.97 7.42 -0.26
C ALA A 8 5.21 8.28 -0.55
N LEU A 9 5.40 8.68 -1.80
CA LEU A 9 6.59 9.40 -2.27
C LEU A 9 6.27 10.87 -2.60
N CYS A 10 5.43 11.49 -1.77
CA CYS A 10 5.04 12.88 -1.91
C CYS A 10 6.19 13.86 -1.60
N ASN A 11 6.33 14.90 -2.44
CA ASN A 11 7.01 16.13 -2.02
C ASN A 11 6.01 17.04 -1.29
N TYR A 12 5.84 16.86 0.02
CA TYR A 12 4.79 17.56 0.78
C TYR A 12 4.83 19.09 0.65
N PRO A 13 5.99 19.78 0.77
CA PRO A 13 6.04 21.22 0.53
C PRO A 13 5.53 21.61 -0.87
N ALA A 14 6.03 20.94 -1.91
CA ALA A 14 5.60 21.23 -3.28
C ALA A 14 4.12 20.91 -3.53
N LEU A 15 3.62 19.81 -2.97
CA LEU A 15 2.21 19.42 -3.04
C LEU A 15 1.30 20.49 -2.41
N LEU A 16 1.68 21.03 -1.25
CA LEU A 16 0.89 22.06 -0.58
C LEU A 16 0.92 23.38 -1.37
N THR A 17 2.09 23.83 -1.81
CA THR A 17 2.22 25.06 -2.59
C THR A 17 1.46 24.96 -3.92
N ALA A 18 1.67 23.87 -4.69
CA ALA A 18 0.99 23.65 -5.96
C ALA A 18 -0.52 23.47 -5.75
N GLY A 19 -0.94 22.72 -4.73
CA GLY A 19 -2.35 22.51 -4.42
C GLY A 19 -3.10 23.81 -4.11
N ILE A 20 -2.50 24.73 -3.36
CA ILE A 20 -3.09 26.04 -3.06
C ILE A 20 -3.24 26.88 -4.33
N LEU A 21 -2.18 26.97 -5.14
CA LEU A 21 -2.24 27.69 -6.42
C LEU A 21 -3.29 27.10 -7.36
N GLN A 22 -3.39 25.77 -7.40
CA GLN A 22 -4.33 25.06 -8.27
C GLN A 22 -5.80 25.33 -7.88
N LEU A 23 -6.10 25.53 -6.59
CA LEU A 23 -7.45 25.90 -6.15
C LEU A 23 -7.91 27.26 -6.72
N GLU A 24 -6.97 28.17 -7.00
CA GLU A 24 -7.26 29.45 -7.64
C GLU A 24 -7.48 29.24 -9.16
N GLU A 25 -6.60 28.49 -9.82
CA GLU A 25 -6.68 28.24 -11.27
C GLU A 25 -7.93 27.43 -11.69
N LEU A 26 -8.41 26.53 -10.83
CA LEU A 26 -9.62 25.74 -11.08
C LEU A 26 -10.91 26.56 -11.06
N GLN A 27 -10.86 27.84 -10.68
CA GLN A 27 -11.99 28.75 -10.88
C GLN A 27 -12.20 29.08 -12.37
N ASP A 28 -11.13 29.01 -13.17
CA ASP A 28 -11.11 29.46 -14.56
C ASP A 28 -11.08 28.29 -15.57
N SER A 29 -10.62 27.10 -15.18
CA SER A 29 -10.53 25.92 -16.06
C SER A 29 -10.88 24.62 -15.34
N PRO A 30 -11.55 23.65 -16.00
CA PRO A 30 -11.84 22.35 -15.40
C PRO A 30 -10.54 21.53 -15.21
N LEU A 31 -10.55 20.63 -14.22
CA LEU A 31 -9.37 19.82 -13.86
C LEU A 31 -8.91 18.92 -15.02
N GLU A 32 -9.85 18.47 -15.86
CA GLU A 32 -9.60 17.59 -17.00
C GLU A 32 -8.71 18.22 -18.08
N ASP A 33 -8.60 19.55 -18.11
CA ASP A 33 -7.77 20.28 -19.08
C ASP A 33 -6.28 20.31 -18.69
N PHE A 34 -5.95 19.92 -17.45
CA PHE A 34 -4.58 19.88 -16.95
C PHE A 34 -3.88 18.55 -17.29
N PRO A 35 -2.55 18.52 -17.38
CA PRO A 35 -1.78 17.28 -17.52
C PRO A 35 -2.12 16.23 -16.44
N ALA A 36 -2.04 14.94 -16.78
CA ALA A 36 -2.47 13.84 -15.90
C ALA A 36 -1.71 13.79 -14.56
N ASP A 37 -0.44 14.19 -14.54
CA ASP A 37 0.39 14.34 -13.34
C ASP A 37 -0.15 15.44 -12.42
N VAL A 38 -0.51 16.61 -12.98
CA VAL A 38 -1.13 17.71 -12.22
C VAL A 38 -2.50 17.28 -11.67
N GLN A 39 -3.30 16.57 -12.47
CA GLN A 39 -4.58 16.02 -12.00
C GLN A 39 -4.40 15.06 -10.82
N ARG A 40 -3.37 14.21 -10.87
CA ARG A 40 -3.03 13.30 -9.76
C ARG A 40 -2.60 14.08 -8.53
N GLU A 41 -1.69 15.04 -8.67
CA GLU A 41 -1.22 15.87 -7.55
C GLU A 41 -2.39 16.62 -6.89
N HIS A 42 -3.31 17.17 -7.68
CA HIS A 42 -4.52 17.79 -7.15
C HIS A 42 -5.39 16.78 -6.37
N ARG A 43 -5.65 15.58 -6.90
CA ARG A 43 -6.40 14.54 -6.17
C ARG A 43 -5.74 14.18 -4.83
N VAL A 44 -4.41 14.00 -4.86
CA VAL A 44 -3.62 13.70 -3.66
C VAL A 44 -3.68 14.84 -2.65
N PHE A 45 -3.67 16.09 -3.11
CA PHE A 45 -3.82 17.28 -2.25
C PHE A 45 -5.21 17.35 -1.60
N ILE A 46 -6.29 17.11 -2.35
CA ILE A 46 -7.64 17.07 -1.78
C ILE A 46 -7.78 15.96 -0.73
N GLU A 47 -7.28 14.75 -1.02
CA GLU A 47 -7.29 13.66 -0.03
C GLU A 47 -6.47 13.99 1.23
N LEU A 48 -5.42 14.82 1.10
CA LEU A 48 -4.65 15.30 2.24
C LEU A 48 -5.48 16.26 3.10
N LEU A 49 -6.20 17.20 2.49
CA LEU A 49 -7.09 18.12 3.20
C LEU A 49 -8.22 17.37 3.92
N ASP A 50 -8.83 16.38 3.26
CA ASP A 50 -9.87 15.53 3.86
C ASP A 50 -9.36 14.72 5.05
N SER A 51 -8.08 14.33 5.02
CA SER A 51 -7.43 13.59 6.09
C SER A 51 -7.15 14.45 7.34
N TYR A 52 -7.05 15.77 7.20
CA TYR A 52 -6.66 16.70 8.26
C TYR A 52 -7.60 17.92 8.31
N PRO A 53 -8.76 17.82 9.00
CA PRO A 53 -9.69 18.94 9.14
C PRO A 53 -9.01 20.18 9.75
N GLY A 54 -9.17 21.33 9.11
CA GLY A 54 -8.56 22.60 9.52
C GLY A 54 -7.15 22.85 8.95
N LEU A 55 -6.58 21.89 8.21
CA LEU A 55 -5.32 22.10 7.49
C LEU A 55 -5.46 23.22 6.45
N MET A 56 -6.56 23.24 5.71
CA MET A 56 -6.82 24.28 4.71
C MET A 56 -6.85 25.68 5.35
N ASP A 57 -7.65 25.85 6.41
CA ASP A 57 -7.75 27.13 7.11
C ASP A 57 -6.39 27.58 7.65
N HIS A 58 -5.57 26.65 8.14
CA HIS A 58 -4.23 26.96 8.63
C HIS A 58 -3.31 27.42 7.49
N LEU A 59 -3.40 26.79 6.32
CA LEU A 59 -2.58 27.14 5.15
C LEU A 59 -3.01 28.45 4.49
N THR A 60 -4.31 28.75 4.40
CA THR A 60 -4.81 30.02 3.82
C THR A 60 -4.60 31.24 4.69
N ASN A 61 -4.50 31.06 6.02
CA ASN A 61 -4.31 32.17 6.96
C ASN A 61 -2.85 32.33 7.40
N GLY A 62 -1.96 31.42 6.98
CA GLY A 62 -0.53 31.43 7.30
C GLY A 62 0.32 32.17 6.26
N GLU A 63 1.59 32.35 6.57
CA GLU A 63 2.59 32.87 5.62
C GLU A 63 3.16 31.75 4.73
N GLU A 64 3.83 32.08 3.62
CA GLU A 64 4.43 31.07 2.73
C GLU A 64 5.42 30.15 3.46
N GLU A 65 6.13 30.69 4.45
CA GLU A 65 7.05 29.96 5.33
C GLU A 65 6.33 28.90 6.17
N ASP A 66 5.06 29.14 6.54
CA ASP A 66 4.23 28.17 7.27
C ASP A 66 3.87 26.97 6.38
N ILE A 67 3.62 27.20 5.09
CA ILE A 67 3.31 26.13 4.12
C ILE A 67 4.50 25.18 4.00
N ILE A 68 5.71 25.74 3.85
CA ILE A 68 6.95 24.96 3.77
C ILE A 68 7.16 24.18 5.07
N TYR A 69 7.00 24.85 6.22
CA TYR A 69 7.18 24.22 7.53
C TYR A 69 6.20 23.06 7.77
N VAL A 70 4.91 23.25 7.46
CA VAL A 70 3.90 22.21 7.56
C VAL A 70 4.23 21.04 6.62
N GLY A 71 4.62 21.33 5.38
CA GLY A 71 5.08 20.33 4.42
C GLY A 71 6.26 19.51 4.94
N GLU A 72 7.27 20.17 5.53
CA GLU A 72 8.40 19.47 6.15
C GLU A 72 7.98 18.57 7.31
N MET A 73 7.06 19.03 8.16
CA MET A 73 6.57 18.25 9.30
C MET A 73 5.78 17.01 8.86
N LEU A 74 4.96 17.14 7.82
CA LEU A 74 4.29 16.00 7.18
C LEU A 74 5.31 15.03 6.57
N GLY A 75 6.32 15.55 5.87
CA GLY A 75 7.40 14.76 5.28
C GLY A 75 8.24 14.00 6.32
N LYS A 76 8.55 14.63 7.45
CA LYS A 76 9.24 14.02 8.60
C LYS A 76 8.39 12.89 9.19
N GLY A 77 7.09 13.12 9.39
CA GLY A 77 6.16 12.09 9.88
C GLY A 77 6.03 10.90 8.95
N ALA A 78 5.87 11.14 7.64
CA ALA A 78 5.78 10.10 6.63
C ALA A 78 7.08 9.28 6.52
N SER A 79 8.22 9.95 6.52
CA SER A 79 9.53 9.30 6.46
C SER A 79 9.83 8.46 7.70
N GLY A 80 9.49 8.97 8.89
CA GLY A 80 9.64 8.24 10.15
C GLY A 80 8.75 6.97 10.17
N ALA A 81 7.47 7.13 9.84
CA ALA A 81 6.52 6.02 9.74
C ALA A 81 7.02 4.92 8.77
N ARG A 82 7.52 5.32 7.60
CA ARG A 82 8.09 4.39 6.61
C ARG A 82 9.33 3.69 7.12
N GLY A 83 10.25 4.42 7.76
CA GLY A 83 11.47 3.85 8.34
C GLY A 83 11.17 2.77 9.37
N ASP A 84 10.17 3.00 10.22
CA ASP A 84 9.70 2.01 11.20
C ASP A 84 9.10 0.77 10.51
N ASP A 85 8.29 0.96 9.47
CA ASP A 85 7.71 -0.15 8.70
C ASP A 85 8.80 -0.97 8.00
N THR A 86 9.77 -0.32 7.34
CA THR A 86 10.90 -1.00 6.68
C THR A 86 11.71 -1.81 7.70
N LYS A 87 11.98 -1.23 8.88
CA LYS A 87 12.74 -1.90 9.94
C LYS A 87 12.03 -3.17 10.43
N THR A 88 10.73 -3.09 10.67
CA THR A 88 9.96 -4.22 11.19
C THR A 88 9.69 -5.28 10.11
N LEU A 89 9.44 -4.86 8.86
CA LEU A 89 9.27 -5.77 7.72
C LEU A 89 10.56 -6.50 7.38
N LYS A 90 11.73 -5.87 7.53
CA LYS A 90 13.01 -6.53 7.25
C LYS A 90 13.20 -7.82 8.06
N ALA A 91 12.84 -7.79 9.34
CA ALA A 91 12.90 -8.99 10.19
C ALA A 91 11.86 -10.04 9.75
N ALA A 92 10.61 -9.60 9.52
CA ALA A 92 9.50 -10.49 9.22
C ALA A 92 9.60 -11.16 7.84
N VAL A 93 10.01 -10.42 6.81
CA VAL A 93 10.18 -10.94 5.44
C VAL A 93 11.21 -12.05 5.42
N LEU A 94 12.34 -11.90 6.13
CA LEU A 94 13.33 -12.96 6.23
C LEU A 94 12.69 -14.24 6.79
N GLU A 95 11.86 -14.14 7.84
CA GLU A 95 11.13 -15.29 8.39
C GLU A 95 10.12 -15.91 7.42
N TRP A 96 9.48 -15.11 6.55
CA TRP A 96 8.52 -15.61 5.56
C TRP A 96 9.19 -16.30 4.37
N LEU A 97 10.40 -15.88 4.02
CA LEU A 97 11.20 -16.47 2.94
C LEU A 97 11.81 -17.82 3.33
N VAL A 98 11.96 -18.10 4.64
CA VAL A 98 12.42 -19.40 5.13
C VAL A 98 11.23 -20.29 5.47
N PRO A 99 11.06 -21.48 4.85
CA PRO A 99 10.08 -22.45 5.30
C PRO A 99 10.30 -22.78 6.79
N ARG A 100 9.22 -22.81 7.60
CA ARG A 100 9.29 -23.08 9.04
C ARG A 100 10.07 -24.39 9.30
N GLY A 101 11.23 -24.28 9.94
CA GLY A 101 12.08 -25.42 10.31
C GLY A 101 13.25 -25.73 9.37
N GLN A 102 13.47 -24.94 8.32
CA GLN A 102 14.70 -25.00 7.51
C GLN A 102 15.59 -23.80 7.81
N ALA A 103 16.90 -23.94 7.67
CA ALA A 103 17.83 -22.83 7.73
C ALA A 103 18.15 -22.37 6.30
N VAL A 104 18.15 -21.07 6.03
CA VAL A 104 18.71 -20.56 4.76
C VAL A 104 20.20 -20.81 4.78
N ILE A 105 20.72 -21.41 3.72
CA ILE A 105 22.16 -21.65 3.53
C ILE A 105 22.59 -20.79 2.32
N PRO A 106 23.45 -19.78 2.51
CA PRO A 106 24.04 -19.33 3.77
C PRO A 106 23.03 -18.56 4.67
N PRO A 107 23.27 -18.47 6.00
CA PRO A 107 22.40 -17.74 6.90
C PRO A 107 22.29 -16.28 6.49
N LEU A 108 21.08 -15.83 6.15
CA LEU A 108 20.79 -14.41 5.93
C LEU A 108 20.98 -13.66 7.25
N SER A 109 22.19 -13.17 7.50
CA SER A 109 22.43 -12.38 8.70
C SER A 109 21.66 -11.05 8.56
N GLN A 110 20.91 -10.68 9.58
CA GLN A 110 20.09 -9.46 9.59
C GLN A 110 20.94 -8.18 9.42
N ASN A 111 22.25 -8.27 9.63
CA ASN A 111 23.17 -7.14 9.70
C ASN A 111 24.21 -7.07 8.56
N ILE A 112 24.40 -8.11 7.75
CA ILE A 112 25.35 -8.06 6.62
C ILE A 112 24.60 -7.75 5.34
N LYS A 113 24.71 -6.49 4.92
CA LYS A 113 24.04 -5.94 3.72
C LYS A 113 24.56 -6.51 2.40
N SER A 114 25.76 -7.10 2.37
CA SER A 114 26.36 -7.67 1.16
C SER A 114 25.72 -9.00 0.73
N ASP A 115 24.96 -9.66 1.61
CA ASP A 115 24.41 -10.99 1.40
C ASP A 115 22.90 -10.97 1.08
N GLN A 116 22.37 -9.82 0.65
CA GLN A 116 20.95 -9.61 0.33
C GLN A 116 20.80 -9.10 -1.13
N GLY A 117 19.57 -9.03 -1.64
CA GLY A 117 19.32 -8.67 -3.04
C GLY A 117 19.77 -9.77 -4.01
N PHE A 118 20.35 -9.37 -5.15
CA PHE A 118 20.82 -10.30 -6.19
C PHE A 118 22.01 -11.16 -5.76
N ASN A 119 22.74 -10.78 -4.71
CA ASN A 119 23.88 -11.55 -4.23
C ASN A 119 23.49 -12.88 -3.57
N HIS A 120 22.23 -13.02 -3.13
CA HIS A 120 21.72 -14.21 -2.47
C HIS A 120 20.66 -14.92 -3.33
N GLU A 121 20.70 -16.26 -3.32
CA GLU A 121 19.93 -17.08 -4.26
C GLU A 121 18.42 -16.90 -4.14
N VAL A 122 17.89 -16.92 -2.91
CA VAL A 122 16.44 -16.86 -2.68
C VAL A 122 15.89 -15.46 -2.98
N THR A 123 16.59 -14.42 -2.52
CA THR A 123 16.16 -13.03 -2.69
C THR A 123 16.37 -12.56 -4.12
N GLY A 124 17.48 -12.97 -4.75
CA GLY A 124 17.76 -12.69 -6.15
C GLY A 124 16.76 -13.34 -7.09
N ALA A 125 16.36 -14.59 -6.82
CA ALA A 125 15.29 -15.26 -7.58
C ALA A 125 13.96 -14.50 -7.51
N LEU A 126 13.59 -14.01 -6.32
CA LEU A 126 12.36 -13.24 -6.11
C LEU A 126 12.38 -11.83 -6.69
N LEU A 127 13.56 -11.22 -6.76
CA LEU A 127 13.78 -9.90 -7.33
C LEU A 127 14.04 -9.93 -8.83
N CYS A 128 14.29 -11.11 -9.40
CA CYS A 128 14.48 -11.24 -10.84
C CYS A 128 13.24 -10.68 -11.56
N PRO A 129 13.44 -9.79 -12.55
CA PRO A 129 12.36 -9.33 -13.41
C PRO A 129 11.57 -10.51 -13.98
N ALA A 130 10.25 -10.38 -14.01
CA ALA A 130 9.34 -11.45 -14.41
C ALA A 130 9.61 -11.98 -15.84
N GLY A 131 10.12 -11.12 -16.73
CA GLY A 131 10.51 -11.49 -18.10
C GLY A 131 11.90 -12.12 -18.23
N LEU A 132 12.63 -12.31 -17.13
CA LEU A 132 13.98 -12.87 -17.12
C LEU A 132 14.02 -14.20 -16.35
N ASP A 133 14.90 -15.10 -16.78
CA ASP A 133 15.09 -16.39 -16.11
C ASP A 133 16.29 -16.36 -15.15
N TRP A 134 16.01 -16.45 -13.85
CA TRP A 134 17.05 -16.53 -12.81
C TRP A 134 17.91 -17.79 -12.89
N LEU A 135 17.40 -18.87 -13.50
CA LEU A 135 18.17 -20.10 -13.70
C LEU A 135 19.25 -19.93 -14.78
N ASN A 136 19.13 -18.92 -15.65
CA ASN A 136 20.15 -18.58 -16.60
C ASN A 136 21.36 -17.93 -15.89
N ALA A 137 22.52 -18.58 -16.00
CA ALA A 137 23.75 -18.14 -15.35
C ALA A 137 24.23 -16.76 -15.83
N GLU A 138 23.99 -16.39 -17.09
CA GLU A 138 24.37 -15.10 -17.66
C GLU A 138 23.50 -13.98 -17.09
N THR A 139 22.18 -14.18 -17.08
CA THR A 139 21.20 -13.27 -16.46
C THR A 139 21.55 -13.02 -14.99
N LYS A 140 21.79 -14.10 -14.25
CA LYS A 140 22.14 -14.04 -12.84
C LYS A 140 23.46 -13.31 -12.60
N GLN A 141 24.47 -13.53 -13.44
CA GLN A 141 25.76 -12.85 -13.32
C GLN A 141 25.64 -11.35 -13.65
N SER A 142 24.86 -11.00 -14.67
CA SER A 142 24.64 -9.60 -15.07
C SER A 142 23.84 -8.80 -14.03
N LEU A 143 22.86 -9.44 -13.38
CA LEU A 143 22.13 -8.85 -12.25
C LEU A 143 23.00 -8.72 -10.99
N LYS A 144 23.90 -9.68 -10.72
CA LYS A 144 24.85 -9.61 -9.61
C LYS A 144 25.94 -8.57 -9.82
N SER A 145 26.44 -8.41 -11.04
CA SER A 145 27.48 -7.43 -11.38
C SER A 145 26.95 -6.00 -11.48
N GLY A 146 25.63 -5.83 -11.63
CA GLY A 146 24.99 -4.54 -11.89
C GLY A 146 25.17 -4.05 -13.33
N GLU A 147 25.61 -4.91 -14.24
CA GLU A 147 25.71 -4.61 -15.68
C GLU A 147 24.32 -4.41 -16.29
N THR A 148 23.34 -5.23 -15.88
CA THR A 148 21.93 -5.00 -16.18
C THR A 148 21.30 -4.15 -15.08
N ALA A 149 21.07 -2.87 -15.36
CA ALA A 149 20.27 -2.01 -14.48
C ALA A 149 18.79 -2.41 -14.59
N VAL A 150 18.23 -2.95 -13.51
CA VAL A 150 16.80 -3.25 -13.41
C VAL A 150 16.05 -1.94 -13.18
N ARG A 151 15.23 -1.56 -14.16
CA ARG A 151 14.40 -0.36 -14.10
C ARG A 151 13.13 -0.63 -13.28
N GLY A 152 12.49 0.42 -12.74
CA GLY A 152 11.29 0.29 -11.91
C GLY A 152 10.04 -0.23 -12.63
N ASP A 153 10.03 -0.23 -13.96
CA ASP A 153 9.00 -0.84 -14.80
C ASP A 153 9.20 -2.36 -14.98
N GLN A 154 10.41 -2.87 -14.72
CA GLN A 154 10.71 -4.30 -14.76
C GLN A 154 10.31 -4.96 -13.45
N TRP A 155 9.03 -5.33 -13.38
CA TRP A 155 8.48 -5.87 -12.14
C TRP A 155 9.09 -7.22 -11.76
N PRO A 156 9.45 -7.38 -10.48
CA PRO A 156 10.04 -8.60 -9.96
C PRO A 156 8.99 -9.69 -9.77
N ILE A 157 9.42 -10.95 -9.90
CA ILE A 157 8.53 -12.11 -9.83
C ILE A 157 7.81 -12.25 -8.48
N PHE A 158 8.34 -11.65 -7.40
CA PHE A 158 7.68 -11.68 -6.10
C PHE A 158 6.29 -11.02 -6.09
N LEU A 159 5.94 -10.16 -7.06
CA LEU A 159 4.61 -9.58 -7.14
C LEU A 159 3.54 -10.63 -7.50
N TYR A 160 3.95 -11.71 -8.17
CA TYR A 160 3.05 -12.70 -8.73
C TYR A 160 2.71 -13.80 -7.72
N SER A 161 1.46 -14.24 -7.73
CA SER A 161 0.98 -15.39 -6.95
C SER A 161 1.79 -16.63 -7.27
N GLY A 162 2.33 -17.28 -6.24
CA GLY A 162 3.18 -18.45 -6.40
C GLY A 162 4.53 -18.18 -7.07
N TYR A 163 4.89 -16.91 -7.29
CA TYR A 163 6.13 -16.49 -7.96
C TYR A 163 6.24 -17.05 -9.39
N VAL A 164 5.12 -17.05 -10.12
CA VAL A 164 5.03 -17.52 -11.51
C VAL A 164 4.47 -16.40 -12.37
N TYR A 165 5.19 -16.05 -13.44
CA TYR A 165 4.76 -15.11 -14.46
C TYR A 165 4.25 -15.85 -15.69
N ASP A 166 3.13 -15.40 -16.25
CA ASP A 166 2.53 -15.93 -17.48
C ASP A 166 2.58 -14.83 -18.55
N SER A 167 3.36 -15.05 -19.61
CA SER A 167 3.53 -14.04 -20.67
C SER A 167 2.29 -13.87 -21.53
N GLU A 168 1.41 -14.88 -21.57
CA GLU A 168 0.15 -14.83 -22.34
C GLU A 168 -0.98 -14.18 -21.53
N ASP A 169 -0.84 -14.14 -20.20
CA ASP A 169 -1.78 -13.49 -19.28
C ASP A 169 -1.01 -12.76 -18.15
N PRO A 170 -0.46 -11.56 -18.43
CA PRO A 170 0.37 -10.81 -17.48
C PRO A 170 -0.37 -10.39 -16.20
N TRP A 171 -1.70 -10.34 -16.21
CA TRP A 171 -2.50 -10.03 -15.02
C TRP A 171 -2.62 -11.20 -14.04
N LYS A 172 -2.33 -12.41 -14.51
CA LYS A 172 -2.50 -13.64 -13.75
C LYS A 172 -1.64 -13.66 -12.50
N GLY A 173 -2.29 -13.45 -11.36
CA GLY A 173 -1.64 -13.49 -10.07
C GLY A 173 -0.82 -12.23 -9.74
N LEU A 174 -0.83 -11.21 -10.60
CA LEU A 174 -0.16 -9.94 -10.34
C LEU A 174 -0.68 -9.31 -9.04
N LEU A 175 0.23 -8.81 -8.20
CA LEU A 175 -0.02 -8.22 -6.88
C LEU A 175 -0.82 -9.13 -5.92
N ARG A 176 -0.77 -10.45 -6.10
CA ARG A 176 -1.49 -11.45 -5.28
C ARG A 176 -0.56 -12.42 -4.55
N SER A 177 0.73 -12.12 -4.46
CA SER A 177 1.69 -12.98 -3.77
C SER A 177 1.51 -13.00 -2.25
N GLU A 178 1.91 -14.10 -1.61
CA GLU A 178 1.75 -14.27 -0.16
C GLU A 178 2.60 -13.28 0.63
N ILE A 179 3.80 -12.95 0.14
CA ILE A 179 4.68 -11.97 0.78
C ILE A 179 4.04 -10.58 0.86
N LEU A 180 3.30 -10.17 -0.17
CA LEU A 180 2.54 -8.91 -0.15
C LEU A 180 1.41 -8.99 0.88
N VAL A 181 0.68 -10.11 0.95
CA VAL A 181 -0.42 -10.27 1.90
C VAL A 181 0.08 -10.24 3.34
N PHE A 182 1.21 -10.90 3.62
CA PHE A 182 1.84 -10.86 4.94
C PHE A 182 2.38 -9.47 5.26
N GLY A 183 3.03 -8.80 4.30
CA GLY A 183 3.52 -7.43 4.44
C GLY A 183 2.38 -6.44 4.77
N PHE A 184 1.28 -6.53 4.04
CA PHE A 184 0.10 -5.71 4.28
C PHE A 184 -0.46 -5.91 5.68
N LYS A 185 -0.64 -7.17 6.10
CA LYS A 185 -1.14 -7.50 7.42
C LYS A 185 -0.21 -7.02 8.54
N HIS A 186 1.09 -7.16 8.35
CA HIS A 186 2.12 -6.72 9.29
C HIS A 186 2.07 -5.20 9.51
N VAL A 187 1.98 -4.41 8.44
CA VAL A 187 1.94 -2.94 8.51
C VAL A 187 0.58 -2.41 8.95
N PHE A 188 -0.51 -2.90 8.37
CA PHE A 188 -1.83 -2.30 8.55
C PHE A 188 -2.64 -2.93 9.67
N THR A 189 -2.55 -4.24 9.93
CA THR A 189 -3.43 -4.89 10.91
C THR A 189 -2.75 -5.19 12.24
N SER A 190 -1.69 -5.98 12.27
CA SER A 190 -0.87 -6.26 13.44
C SER A 190 0.19 -7.27 13.04
N PRO A 191 1.43 -7.20 13.55
CA PRO A 191 2.41 -8.27 13.35
C PRO A 191 1.87 -9.67 13.73
N SER A 192 1.02 -9.73 14.77
CA SER A 192 0.40 -10.98 15.24
C SER A 192 -0.67 -11.58 14.30
N SER A 193 -1.17 -10.80 13.33
CA SER A 193 -2.21 -11.24 12.38
C SER A 193 -1.68 -12.08 11.21
N VAL A 194 -0.34 -12.16 11.11
CA VAL A 194 0.36 -13.05 10.18
C VAL A 194 0.31 -14.49 10.70
N ASP A 195 0.25 -14.68 12.02
CA ASP A 195 -0.02 -15.97 12.65
C ASP A 195 -1.53 -16.20 12.88
N LYS A 196 -1.95 -17.48 12.90
CA LYS A 196 -3.36 -17.88 13.08
C LYS A 196 -3.93 -17.59 14.48
N GLU A 197 -3.10 -17.17 15.44
CA GLU A 197 -3.52 -16.90 16.82
C GLU A 197 -3.43 -15.40 17.15
N PRO A 198 -4.55 -14.73 17.45
CA PRO A 198 -4.55 -13.30 17.75
C PRO A 198 -3.92 -13.04 19.13
N LYS A 199 -2.74 -12.41 19.13
CA LYS A 199 -2.02 -11.93 20.33
C LYS A 199 -1.77 -10.42 20.25
N ALA A 200 -2.79 -9.63 19.90
CA ALA A 200 -2.64 -8.19 19.79
C ALA A 200 -2.90 -7.47 21.13
N THR A 201 -1.90 -6.74 21.63
CA THR A 201 -2.01 -5.82 22.80
C THR A 201 -2.33 -4.37 22.40
N ARG A 202 -2.26 -4.02 21.11
CA ARG A 202 -2.60 -2.68 20.57
C ARG A 202 -3.40 -2.81 19.28
N SER A 203 -4.31 -1.86 19.02
CA SER A 203 -5.09 -1.80 17.79
C SER A 203 -4.21 -1.53 16.57
N GLY A 204 -4.50 -2.21 15.46
CA GLY A 204 -3.81 -2.05 14.18
C GLY A 204 -3.96 -0.68 13.55
N ASN A 205 -3.02 -0.30 12.67
CA ASN A 205 -3.07 0.95 11.91
C ASN A 205 -4.38 1.11 11.11
N ALA A 206 -4.87 0.04 10.49
CA ALA A 206 -6.14 0.01 9.78
C ALA A 206 -7.33 0.27 10.71
N TYR A 207 -7.31 -0.29 11.93
CA TYR A 207 -8.37 -0.03 12.91
C TYR A 207 -8.31 1.40 13.45
N LEU A 208 -7.10 1.88 13.79
CA LEU A 208 -6.86 3.24 14.32
C LEU A 208 -7.35 4.33 13.37
N HIS A 209 -7.25 4.08 12.06
CA HIS A 209 -7.67 5.02 11.02
C HIS A 209 -9.00 4.63 10.35
N GLY A 210 -9.73 3.65 10.87
CA GLY A 210 -11.05 3.28 10.36
C GLY A 210 -11.06 2.71 8.93
N MET A 211 -9.94 2.16 8.46
CA MET A 211 -9.77 1.59 7.14
C MET A 211 -10.62 0.31 6.98
N LYS A 212 -11.51 0.30 5.98
CA LYS A 212 -12.47 -0.80 5.72
C LYS A 212 -12.17 -1.59 4.45
N SER A 213 -11.34 -1.04 3.58
CA SER A 213 -10.92 -1.59 2.30
C SER A 213 -9.45 -1.29 2.06
N VAL A 214 -8.83 -2.10 1.22
CA VAL A 214 -7.49 -1.81 0.69
C VAL A 214 -7.62 -0.64 -0.30
N THR A 215 -6.60 0.21 -0.37
CA THR A 215 -6.50 1.34 -1.32
C THR A 215 -5.36 1.09 -2.31
N LYS A 216 -5.43 1.67 -3.52
CA LYS A 216 -4.38 1.54 -4.55
C LYS A 216 -3.03 1.97 -3.99
N GLY A 217 -2.99 3.13 -3.32
CA GLY A 217 -1.81 3.66 -2.63
C GLY A 217 -1.26 2.72 -1.56
N SER A 218 -2.11 2.09 -0.75
CA SER A 218 -1.65 1.10 0.25
C SER A 218 -1.06 -0.17 -0.35
N LEU A 219 -1.57 -0.62 -1.49
CA LEU A 219 -1.05 -1.81 -2.17
C LEU A 219 0.30 -1.51 -2.81
N ALA A 220 0.40 -0.40 -3.55
CA ALA A 220 1.65 0.08 -4.13
C ALA A 220 2.71 0.31 -3.03
N TYR A 221 2.31 0.91 -1.90
CA TYR A 221 3.21 1.12 -0.76
C TYR A 221 3.79 -0.21 -0.23
N ILE A 222 2.97 -1.24 -0.04
CA ILE A 222 3.45 -2.54 0.45
C ILE A 222 4.35 -3.23 -0.57
N ALA A 223 4.02 -3.16 -1.86
CA ALA A 223 4.87 -3.69 -2.92
C ALA A 223 6.25 -3.02 -2.90
N THR A 224 6.28 -1.70 -2.80
CA THR A 224 7.51 -0.90 -2.72
C THR A 224 8.31 -1.19 -1.45
N GLN A 225 7.66 -1.38 -0.31
CA GLN A 225 8.32 -1.78 0.93
C GLN A 225 8.92 -3.19 0.83
N ALA A 226 8.19 -4.15 0.26
CA ALA A 226 8.68 -5.52 0.05
C ALA A 226 9.86 -5.56 -0.92
N HIS A 227 9.79 -4.79 -2.01
CA HIS A 227 10.89 -4.61 -2.96
C HIS A 227 12.15 -4.05 -2.27
N SER A 228 12.00 -2.95 -1.53
CA SER A 228 13.10 -2.31 -0.81
C SER A 228 13.75 -3.21 0.25
N VAL A 229 12.93 -3.97 0.99
CA VAL A 229 13.42 -4.94 1.98
C VAL A 229 14.20 -6.07 1.32
N SER A 230 13.74 -6.60 0.19
CA SER A 230 14.44 -7.68 -0.52
C SER A 230 15.76 -7.22 -1.15
N LEU A 231 15.85 -5.97 -1.59
CA LEU A 231 17.04 -5.38 -2.22
C LEU A 231 18.14 -4.93 -1.24
N SER A 232 17.87 -4.98 0.07
CA SER A 232 18.52 -4.19 1.13
C SER A 232 20.06 -4.00 1.05
N SER A 233 20.48 -2.96 0.33
CA SER A 233 21.73 -2.23 0.58
C SER A 233 21.48 -0.89 1.30
N SER A 234 20.32 -0.25 1.06
CA SER A 234 19.93 1.02 1.68
C SER A 234 18.67 0.88 2.53
N SER A 235 18.69 1.44 3.74
CA SER A 235 17.52 1.58 4.63
C SER A 235 16.78 2.90 4.38
N VAL A 236 17.14 3.63 3.33
CA VAL A 236 16.64 4.97 3.02
C VAL A 236 16.19 5.00 1.57
N PHE A 237 14.92 5.29 1.35
CA PHE A 237 14.42 5.74 0.05
C PHE A 237 15.05 7.11 -0.23
N SER A 238 16.08 7.16 -1.06
CA SER A 238 16.57 8.43 -1.59
C SER A 238 15.97 8.66 -2.98
N ARG A 239 15.47 9.87 -3.23
CA ARG A 239 15.08 10.34 -4.58
C ARG A 239 16.25 10.34 -5.56
N THR A 240 17.48 10.31 -5.03
CA THR A 240 18.72 10.28 -5.80
C THR A 240 19.36 8.88 -5.85
N ASP A 241 18.71 7.84 -5.30
CA ASP A 241 19.26 6.48 -5.32
C ASP A 241 19.08 5.87 -6.72
N THR A 242 19.96 6.23 -7.64
CA THR A 242 19.98 5.71 -9.02
C THR A 242 20.23 4.20 -9.10
N VAL A 243 20.64 3.58 -7.99
CA VAL A 243 20.87 2.14 -7.87
C VAL A 243 19.59 1.38 -7.49
N THR A 244 18.59 2.08 -6.92
CA THR A 244 17.34 1.48 -6.47
C THR A 244 16.18 2.33 -6.96
N ASP A 245 15.72 2.04 -8.18
CA ASP A 245 14.65 2.76 -8.90
C ASP A 245 13.25 2.58 -8.27
N SER A 246 13.18 2.82 -6.96
CA SER A 246 12.07 2.51 -6.08
C SER A 246 10.92 3.52 -6.20
N GLU A 247 11.24 4.74 -6.65
CA GLU A 247 10.27 5.77 -7.00
C GLU A 247 9.57 5.43 -8.32
N ASN A 248 10.32 5.10 -9.38
CA ASN A 248 9.68 4.65 -10.61
C ASN A 248 8.96 3.32 -10.41
N PHE A 249 9.45 2.43 -9.53
CA PHE A 249 8.72 1.21 -9.19
C PHE A 249 7.37 1.48 -8.51
N TYR A 250 7.34 2.46 -7.59
CA TYR A 250 6.09 2.88 -6.96
C TYR A 250 5.13 3.52 -7.97
N HIS A 251 5.64 4.42 -8.82
CA HIS A 251 4.84 5.08 -9.84
C HIS A 251 4.36 4.10 -10.91
N SER A 252 5.18 3.15 -11.37
CA SER A 252 4.76 2.17 -12.38
C SER A 252 3.60 1.29 -11.91
N ILE A 253 3.61 0.87 -10.63
CA ILE A 253 2.48 0.15 -10.03
C ILE A 253 1.25 1.05 -9.93
N LEU A 254 1.42 2.30 -9.50
CA LEU A 254 0.29 3.23 -9.41
C LEU A 254 -0.30 3.55 -10.77
N ASP A 255 0.52 3.74 -11.79
CA ASP A 255 0.09 4.03 -13.16
C ASP A 255 -0.78 2.87 -13.67
N LEU A 256 -0.37 1.62 -13.47
CA LEU A 256 -1.23 0.45 -13.78
C LEU A 256 -2.53 0.47 -12.97
N LEU A 257 -2.46 0.72 -11.66
CA LEU A 257 -3.65 0.70 -10.81
C LEU A 257 -4.61 1.85 -11.11
N GLU A 258 -4.15 2.95 -11.68
CA GLU A 258 -4.93 4.13 -12.06
C GLU A 258 -5.35 4.14 -13.53
N ASP A 259 -4.85 3.22 -14.34
CA ASP A 259 -5.19 3.10 -15.76
C ASP A 259 -6.70 2.84 -15.94
N PRO A 260 -7.42 3.71 -16.68
CA PRO A 260 -8.83 3.50 -17.00
C PRO A 260 -9.10 2.21 -17.76
N ASP A 261 -8.18 1.78 -18.63
CA ASP A 261 -8.34 0.61 -19.49
C ASP A 261 -8.27 -0.70 -18.69
N GLU A 262 -7.56 -0.69 -17.55
CA GLU A 262 -7.36 -1.84 -16.66
C GLU A 262 -8.34 -1.84 -15.46
N SER A 263 -9.37 -1.01 -15.51
CA SER A 263 -10.23 -0.73 -14.37
C SER A 263 -11.03 -1.96 -13.88
N GLU A 264 -11.37 -2.90 -14.76
CA GLU A 264 -12.09 -4.13 -14.42
C GLU A 264 -11.19 -5.06 -13.58
N GLU A 265 -9.98 -5.33 -14.04
CA GLU A 265 -8.96 -6.16 -13.41
C GLU A 265 -8.53 -5.56 -12.07
N VAL A 266 -8.34 -4.24 -12.02
CA VAL A 266 -8.05 -3.51 -10.79
C VAL A 266 -9.20 -3.65 -9.80
N CYS A 267 -10.45 -3.50 -10.24
CA CYS A 267 -11.61 -3.66 -9.35
C CYS A 267 -11.63 -5.06 -8.71
N ASP A 268 -11.41 -6.08 -9.52
CA ASP A 268 -11.32 -7.48 -9.07
C ASP A 268 -10.18 -7.71 -8.08
N LEU A 269 -9.00 -7.15 -8.36
CA LEU A 269 -7.85 -7.17 -7.45
C LEU A 269 -8.20 -6.52 -6.10
N MET A 270 -8.81 -5.33 -6.12
CA MET A 270 -9.17 -4.59 -4.91
C MET A 270 -10.24 -5.31 -4.08
N MET A 271 -11.20 -5.96 -4.74
CA MET A 271 -12.20 -6.82 -4.09
C MET A 271 -11.56 -8.05 -3.44
N TRP A 272 -10.64 -8.71 -4.14
CA TRP A 272 -9.90 -9.85 -3.61
C TRP A 272 -9.12 -9.47 -2.35
N TRP A 273 -8.39 -8.36 -2.39
CA TRP A 273 -7.62 -7.83 -1.26
C TRP A 273 -8.50 -7.47 -0.07
N THR A 274 -9.59 -6.75 -0.32
CA THR A 274 -10.51 -6.33 0.74
C THR A 274 -11.14 -7.54 1.43
N ARG A 275 -11.55 -8.58 0.68
CA ARG A 275 -12.09 -9.83 1.27
C ARG A 275 -11.05 -10.57 2.11
N ARG A 276 -9.77 -10.54 1.72
CA ARG A 276 -8.69 -11.27 2.39
C ARG A 276 -8.21 -10.60 3.68
N VAL A 277 -8.14 -9.27 3.67
CA VAL A 277 -7.63 -8.48 4.81
C VAL A 277 -8.75 -8.08 5.77
N PHE A 278 -9.93 -7.75 5.25
CA PHE A 278 -11.08 -7.27 6.01
C PHE A 278 -12.29 -8.19 5.84
N PRO A 279 -12.23 -9.47 6.29
CA PRO A 279 -13.35 -10.41 6.13
C PRO A 279 -14.63 -9.96 6.84
N ASN A 280 -14.53 -9.05 7.81
CA ASN A 280 -15.67 -8.52 8.56
C ASN A 280 -16.32 -7.27 7.91
N SER A 281 -15.64 -6.54 7.00
CA SER A 281 -16.23 -5.36 6.37
C SER A 281 -17.30 -5.74 5.34
N SER A 282 -17.13 -6.88 4.66
CA SER A 282 -18.14 -7.50 3.80
C SER A 282 -19.29 -8.16 4.57
N SER A 283 -19.08 -8.53 5.85
CA SER A 283 -20.13 -9.08 6.73
C SER A 283 -21.08 -8.02 7.30
N SER A 284 -20.95 -6.75 6.92
CA SER A 284 -21.79 -5.65 7.40
C SER A 284 -23.26 -5.75 6.96
N GLN A 285 -23.59 -6.63 6.00
CA GLN A 285 -24.93 -7.22 5.93
C GLN A 285 -25.07 -8.35 6.97
N ARG A 286 -25.01 -8.01 8.26
CA ARG A 286 -25.50 -8.91 9.31
C ARG A 286 -27.00 -9.02 9.11
N SER A 287 -27.45 -10.05 8.38
CA SER A 287 -28.83 -10.50 8.47
C SER A 287 -29.07 -10.80 9.94
N VAL A 288 -29.92 -9.99 10.59
CA VAL A 288 -30.32 -10.26 11.97
C VAL A 288 -30.99 -11.63 11.93
N SER A 289 -30.41 -12.62 12.62
CA SER A 289 -31.00 -13.95 12.74
C SER A 289 -32.47 -13.80 13.12
N LYS A 290 -33.36 -14.41 12.33
CA LYS A 290 -34.83 -14.31 12.46
C LYS A 290 -35.31 -14.65 13.89
N ASN A 291 -34.54 -15.44 14.63
CA ASN A 291 -34.85 -15.86 16.00
C ASN A 291 -34.11 -15.07 17.10
N SER A 292 -33.34 -14.05 16.76
CA SER A 292 -32.62 -13.26 17.76
C SER A 292 -33.58 -12.39 18.58
N ALA A 293 -33.22 -12.14 19.85
CA ALA A 293 -33.95 -11.21 20.70
C ALA A 293 -34.09 -9.82 20.05
N LEU A 294 -33.10 -9.39 19.27
CA LEU A 294 -33.13 -8.13 18.53
C LEU A 294 -34.24 -8.09 17.47
N SER A 295 -34.47 -9.19 16.75
CA SER A 295 -35.58 -9.31 15.78
C SER A 295 -36.93 -9.19 16.49
N LYS A 296 -37.10 -9.93 17.60
CA LYS A 296 -38.33 -9.90 18.41
C LYS A 296 -38.61 -8.54 19.05
N ILE A 297 -37.56 -7.82 19.49
CA ILE A 297 -37.68 -6.45 20.02
C ILE A 297 -38.12 -5.48 18.91
N ARG A 298 -37.59 -5.63 17.69
CA ARG A 298 -37.97 -4.79 16.54
C ARG A 298 -39.40 -5.07 16.09
N GLU A 299 -39.81 -6.33 15.98
CA GLU A 299 -41.21 -6.74 15.70
C GLU A 299 -42.18 -6.18 16.73
N ARG A 300 -41.88 -6.33 18.03
CA ARG A 300 -42.73 -5.78 19.10
C ARG A 300 -42.88 -4.26 18.99
N ARG A 301 -41.82 -3.55 18.60
CA ARG A 301 -41.84 -2.08 18.45
C ARG A 301 -42.55 -1.63 17.16
N ALA A 302 -42.63 -2.49 16.14
CA ALA A 302 -43.41 -2.24 14.93
C ALA A 302 -44.91 -2.45 15.20
N ALA A 303 -45.27 -3.58 15.83
CA ALA A 303 -46.65 -3.89 16.22
C ALA A 303 -47.25 -2.83 17.15
N LEU A 304 -46.48 -2.31 18.10
CA LEU A 304 -46.93 -1.22 18.98
C LEU A 304 -47.19 0.09 18.21
N ARG A 305 -46.39 0.38 17.17
CA ARG A 305 -46.61 1.56 16.32
C ARG A 305 -47.86 1.41 15.45
N GLU A 306 -48.08 0.24 14.86
CA GLU A 306 -49.30 -0.05 14.11
C GLU A 306 -50.54 0.04 15.00
N TRP A 307 -50.47 -0.44 16.24
CA TRP A 307 -51.54 -0.31 17.22
C TRP A 307 -51.83 1.15 17.60
N THR A 308 -50.79 1.96 17.77
CA THR A 308 -50.94 3.39 18.09
C THR A 308 -51.50 4.20 16.90
N ILE A 309 -51.26 3.75 15.67
CA ILE A 309 -51.81 4.37 14.45
C ILE A 309 -53.28 3.95 14.25
N ALA A 310 -53.65 2.72 14.62
CA ALA A 310 -55.01 2.21 14.51
C ALA A 310 -55.98 2.81 15.55
N ASP A 311 -55.51 3.20 16.75
CA ASP A 311 -56.32 3.85 17.79
C ASP A 311 -56.57 5.36 17.53
N VAL A 312 -55.95 5.94 16.50
CA VAL A 312 -56.05 7.37 16.14
C VAL A 312 -56.95 7.59 14.90
N HIS A 313 -57.55 6.53 14.36
CA HIS A 313 -58.58 6.57 13.31
C HIS A 313 -59.90 5.98 13.82
#